data_AF-A0A1E2RWL7-F1
#
_entry.id   AF-A0A1E2RWL7-F1
#
_cell.length_a   1.000
_cell.length_b   1.000
_cell.length_c   1.000
_cell.angle_alpha   90.00
_cell.angle_beta   90.00
_cell.angle_gamma   90.00
#
_symmetry.space_group_name_H-M   'P 1'
#
loop_
_entity.id
_entity.type
_entity.pdbx_description
1 polymer ?
#
loop_
_entity_poly.entity_id
_entity_poly.type
_entity_poly.pdbx_seq_one_letter_code
_entity_poly.pdbx_strand_id
1 'polypeptide(L)'
;MKVAMIAVTALMLSSGVALAADDGDPSGRPGKVLDSDQCQAVWDMTERDGDTLSKDKAVDFVVNYEMVDTDGSGDISSDEFKAGCSKGWIKPKDGTDAE
;
A
#
# COMPACT_ATOMS: atom_id res chain seq x y z
N MET A 1 -5.89 16.80 -54.84
CA MET A 1 -5.34 15.45 -55.01
C MET A 1 -5.62 14.65 -53.76
N LYS A 2 -6.16 13.44 -53.91
CA LYS A 2 -6.29 12.42 -52.85
C LYS A 2 -4.90 11.91 -52.48
N VAL A 3 -4.56 11.89 -51.20
CA VAL A 3 -3.52 11.02 -50.60
C VAL A 3 -3.80 10.99 -49.09
N ALA A 4 -3.74 9.91 -48.32
CA ALA A 4 -3.96 8.49 -48.49
C ALA A 4 -4.08 7.98 -47.03
N MET A 5 -4.97 7.02 -46.77
CA MET A 5 -4.99 6.30 -45.50
C MET A 5 -3.60 5.69 -45.25
N ILE A 6 -3.07 5.85 -44.04
CA ILE A 6 -2.05 4.95 -43.51
C ILE A 6 -2.57 4.43 -42.18
N ALA A 7 -3.08 3.22 -42.23
CA ALA A 7 -3.25 2.36 -41.07
C ALA A 7 -1.87 1.93 -40.58
N VAL A 8 -1.57 2.18 -39.31
CA VAL A 8 -0.51 1.45 -38.59
C VAL A 8 -1.14 0.87 -37.35
N THR A 9 -1.50 -0.40 -37.44
CA THR A 9 -1.75 -1.29 -36.32
C THR A 9 -0.42 -1.57 -35.65
N ALA A 10 -0.14 -0.94 -34.51
CA ALA A 10 0.94 -1.33 -33.63
C ALA A 10 0.35 -2.12 -32.46
N LEU A 11 0.30 -3.43 -32.67
CA LEU A 11 0.12 -4.45 -31.66
C LEU A 11 1.26 -4.31 -30.65
N MET A 12 1.01 -3.74 -29.47
CA MET A 12 1.97 -3.77 -28.37
C MET A 12 1.47 -4.71 -27.28
N LEU A 13 2.39 -5.59 -26.92
CA LEU A 13 2.19 -6.84 -26.26
C LEU A 13 1.71 -6.62 -24.82
N SER A 14 0.64 -7.34 -24.48
CA SER A 14 0.22 -7.63 -23.13
C SER A 14 1.35 -8.32 -22.35
N SER A 15 2.09 -7.54 -21.58
CA SER A 15 2.85 -8.04 -20.43
C SER A 15 1.87 -8.29 -19.31
N GLY A 16 1.15 -9.41 -19.40
CA GLY A 16 0.42 -9.95 -18.26
C GLY A 16 1.45 -10.44 -17.25
N VAL A 17 1.80 -9.60 -16.29
CA VAL A 17 2.47 -10.04 -15.07
C VAL A 17 1.47 -10.93 -14.33
N ALA A 18 1.76 -12.23 -14.27
CA ALA A 18 1.09 -13.12 -13.34
C ALA A 18 1.58 -12.75 -11.94
N LEU A 19 0.97 -11.74 -11.34
CA LEU A 19 1.12 -11.47 -9.92
C LEU A 19 0.28 -12.53 -9.21
N ALA A 20 0.97 -13.48 -8.58
CA ALA A 20 0.36 -14.27 -7.53
C ALA A 20 -0.07 -13.26 -6.46
N ALA A 21 -1.36 -12.95 -6.45
CA ALA A 21 -2.00 -12.24 -5.35
C ALA A 21 -1.84 -13.15 -4.13
N ASP A 22 -0.83 -12.83 -3.32
CA ASP A 22 -0.83 -13.24 -1.92
C ASP A 22 -1.84 -12.31 -1.26
N ASP A 23 -3.13 -12.61 -1.49
CA ASP A 23 -4.26 -12.00 -0.82
C ASP A 23 -3.95 -12.02 0.67
N GLY A 24 -3.69 -10.85 1.24
CA GLY A 24 -3.17 -10.68 2.60
C GLY A 24 -3.84 -11.64 3.58
N ASP A 25 -3.10 -12.66 3.98
CA ASP A 25 -3.62 -13.76 4.78
C ASP A 25 -4.27 -13.19 6.07
N PRO A 26 -5.57 -13.44 6.31
CA PRO A 26 -6.31 -12.84 7.42
C PRO A 26 -5.91 -13.40 8.80
N SER A 27 -4.82 -14.19 8.90
CA SER A 27 -4.31 -14.75 10.15
C SER A 27 -3.82 -13.72 11.17
N GLY A 28 -3.83 -12.42 10.84
CA GLY A 28 -3.31 -11.37 11.73
C GLY A 28 -1.80 -11.45 11.93
N ARG A 29 -1.12 -12.20 11.06
CA ARG A 29 0.34 -12.33 10.99
C ARG A 29 0.92 -11.15 10.20
N PRO A 30 2.14 -10.68 10.51
CA PRO A 30 2.75 -9.63 9.69
C PRO A 30 2.94 -10.10 8.24
N GLY A 31 2.62 -9.21 7.30
CA GLY A 31 2.79 -9.40 5.88
C GLY A 31 4.18 -8.99 5.39
N LYS A 32 4.28 -8.64 4.11
CA LYS A 32 5.53 -8.15 3.49
C LYS A 32 6.03 -6.89 4.21
N VAL A 33 7.32 -6.85 4.53
CA VAL A 33 7.99 -5.62 4.97
C VAL A 33 8.11 -4.66 3.79
N LEU A 34 7.61 -3.45 3.97
CA LEU A 34 7.74 -2.34 3.04
C LEU A 34 9.05 -1.60 3.31
N ASP A 35 9.72 -1.13 2.25
CA ASP A 35 10.84 -0.20 2.41
C ASP A 35 10.33 1.19 2.85
N SER A 36 11.25 2.10 3.14
CA SER A 36 10.92 3.43 3.65
C SER A 36 10.07 4.26 2.67
N ASP A 37 10.30 4.13 1.36
CA ASP A 37 9.59 4.91 0.34
C ASP A 37 8.17 4.35 0.16
N GLN A 38 8.04 3.03 0.09
CA GLN A 38 6.74 2.35 0.08
C GLN A 38 5.93 2.69 1.33
N CYS A 39 6.58 2.66 2.50
CA CYS A 39 5.92 2.98 3.76
C CYS A 39 5.43 4.43 3.81
N GLN A 40 6.27 5.36 3.39
CA GLN A 40 5.92 6.78 3.33
C GLN A 40 4.77 7.02 2.35
N ALA A 41 4.76 6.34 1.20
CA ALA A 41 3.66 6.41 0.26
C ALA A 41 2.34 5.94 0.89
N VAL A 42 2.35 4.82 1.62
CA VAL A 42 1.15 4.35 2.34
C VAL A 42 0.73 5.36 3.40
N TRP A 43 1.67 5.89 4.19
CA TRP A 43 1.39 6.90 5.20
C TRP A 43 0.71 8.13 4.61
N ASP A 44 1.15 8.62 3.44
CA ASP A 44 0.61 9.80 2.77
C ASP A 44 -0.76 9.57 2.10
N MET A 45 -1.15 8.32 1.88
CA MET A 45 -2.49 7.97 1.41
C MET A 45 -3.51 7.86 2.55
N THR A 46 -3.07 7.83 3.80
CA THR A 46 -3.99 7.71 4.94
C THR A 46 -4.72 9.03 5.20
N GLU A 47 -6.00 8.94 5.58
CA GLU A 47 -6.82 10.11 5.95
C GLU A 47 -6.56 10.48 7.43
N ARG A 48 -5.39 11.11 7.67
CA ARG A 48 -4.93 11.49 9.01
C ARG A 48 -5.64 12.74 9.54
N ASP A 49 -5.83 12.79 10.85
CA ASP A 49 -6.29 13.98 11.57
C ASP A 49 -5.06 14.69 12.19
N GLY A 50 -4.39 15.51 11.38
CA GLY A 50 -3.13 16.13 11.77
C GLY A 50 -1.95 15.15 11.67
N ASP A 51 -1.27 14.92 12.79
CA ASP A 51 -0.05 14.08 12.86
C ASP A 51 -0.32 12.62 13.23
N THR A 52 -1.58 12.27 13.52
CA THR A 52 -1.98 10.94 13.95
C THR A 52 -3.04 10.33 13.04
N LEU A 53 -3.06 9.00 13.01
CA LEU A 53 -4.01 8.19 12.26
C LEU A 53 -4.92 7.45 13.24
N SER A 54 -6.20 7.80 13.26
CA SER A 54 -7.17 7.15 14.12
C SER A 54 -7.44 5.71 13.69
N LYS A 55 -7.85 4.87 14.67
CA LYS A 55 -8.10 3.44 14.45
C LYS A 55 -9.01 3.15 13.26
N ASP A 56 -10.12 3.90 13.13
CA ASP A 56 -11.10 3.71 12.05
C ASP A 56 -10.52 4.00 10.66
N LYS A 57 -9.50 4.85 10.57
CA LYS A 57 -8.79 5.19 9.33
C LYS A 57 -7.60 4.27 9.06
N ALA A 58 -7.10 3.61 10.10
CA ALA A 58 -5.99 2.67 10.03
C ALA A 58 -6.41 1.28 9.55
N VAL A 59 -7.68 0.86 9.71
CA VAL A 59 -8.13 -0.53 9.47
C VAL A 59 -7.80 -1.08 8.08
N ASP A 60 -7.78 -0.23 7.06
CA ASP A 60 -7.49 -0.64 5.68
C ASP A 60 -5.99 -0.82 5.41
N PHE A 61 -5.15 -0.16 6.21
CA PHE A 61 -3.70 -0.15 6.03
C PHE A 61 -2.95 -0.95 7.08
N VAL A 62 -3.55 -1.22 8.23
CA VAL A 62 -2.90 -1.84 9.38
C VAL A 62 -3.43 -3.25 9.58
N VAL A 63 -2.54 -4.23 9.56
CA VAL A 63 -2.87 -5.64 9.80
C VAL A 63 -3.28 -5.87 11.25
N ASN A 64 -2.51 -5.32 12.19
CA ASN A 64 -2.76 -5.47 13.62
C ASN A 64 -2.48 -4.15 14.34
N TYR A 65 -3.56 -3.48 14.75
CA TYR A 65 -3.51 -2.17 15.38
C TYR A 65 -2.72 -2.17 16.69
N GLU A 66 -2.95 -3.17 17.55
CA GLU A 66 -2.30 -3.29 18.87
C GLU A 66 -0.78 -3.49 18.77
N MET A 67 -0.30 -3.98 17.62
CA MET A 67 1.13 -4.13 17.36
C MET A 67 1.79 -2.86 16.82
N VAL A 68 1.00 -1.90 16.34
CA VAL A 68 1.46 -0.63 15.78
C VAL A 68 1.30 0.50 16.79
N ASP A 69 0.15 0.60 17.47
CA ASP A 69 -0.10 1.48 18.61
C ASP A 69 0.61 0.91 19.85
N THR A 70 1.88 1.24 20.00
CA THR A 70 2.75 0.68 21.05
C THR A 70 2.70 1.49 22.33
N ASP A 71 2.31 2.77 22.24
CA ASP A 71 2.12 3.62 23.40
C ASP A 71 0.70 3.49 24.02
N GLY A 72 -0.24 2.90 23.28
CA GLY A 72 -1.60 2.65 23.73
C GLY A 72 -2.44 3.91 23.80
N SER A 73 -2.07 4.95 23.04
CA SER A 73 -2.78 6.23 22.99
C SER A 73 -4.14 6.13 22.30
N GLY A 74 -4.34 5.10 21.47
CA GLY A 74 -5.56 4.91 20.69
C GLY A 74 -5.52 5.55 19.31
N ASP A 75 -4.44 6.25 18.95
CA ASP A 75 -4.14 6.76 17.61
C ASP A 75 -2.72 6.33 17.20
N ILE A 76 -2.47 6.14 15.90
CA ILE A 76 -1.14 5.77 15.40
C ILE A 76 -0.37 7.04 15.01
N SER A 77 0.79 7.26 15.64
CA SER A 77 1.73 8.30 15.24
C SER A 77 2.53 7.92 13.97
N SER A 78 3.15 8.91 13.32
CA SER A 78 4.01 8.64 12.14
C SER A 78 5.15 7.67 12.46
N ASP A 79 5.74 7.77 13.66
CA ASP A 79 6.85 6.92 14.08
C ASP A 79 6.39 5.47 14.32
N GLU A 80 5.22 5.29 14.94
CA GLU A 80 4.60 3.99 15.13
C GLU A 80 4.23 3.32 13.81
N PHE A 81 3.65 4.08 12.88
CA PHE A 81 3.34 3.58 11.55
C PHE A 81 4.58 3.09 10.81
N LYS A 82 5.66 3.87 10.82
CA LYS A 82 6.95 3.51 10.21
C LYS A 82 7.59 2.30 10.88
N ALA A 83 7.50 2.20 12.20
CA ALA A 83 7.93 1.02 12.94
C ALA A 83 7.09 -0.22 12.56
N GLY A 84 5.78 -0.04 12.38
CA GLY A 84 4.84 -1.05 11.89
C GLY A 84 5.21 -1.56 10.51
N CYS A 85 5.54 -0.67 9.57
CA CYS A 85 5.97 -1.03 8.21
C CYS A 85 7.19 -1.95 8.23
N SER A 86 8.20 -1.58 9.02
CA SER A 86 9.46 -2.31 9.14
C SER A 86 9.27 -3.71 9.73
N LYS A 87 8.13 -3.94 10.40
CA LYS A 87 7.72 -5.21 10.99
C LYS A 87 6.70 -5.98 10.15
N GLY A 88 6.23 -5.42 9.03
CA GLY A 88 5.21 -6.04 8.17
C GLY A 88 3.77 -5.88 8.70
N TRP A 89 3.53 -4.94 9.62
CA TRP A 89 2.18 -4.66 10.14
C TRP A 89 1.37 -3.71 9.26
N ILE A 90 2.00 -3.10 8.25
CA ILE A 90 1.35 -2.19 7.31
C ILE A 90 1.18 -2.90 5.98
N LYS A 91 -0.04 -2.90 5.45
CA LYS A 91 -0.37 -3.41 4.13
C LYS A 91 -0.02 -2.36 3.08
N PRO A 92 0.57 -2.76 1.95
CA PRO A 92 0.52 -1.92 0.77
C PRO A 92 -0.95 -1.71 0.40
N LYS A 93 -1.30 -0.53 -0.10
CA LYS A 93 -2.63 -0.32 -0.67
C LYS A 93 -2.73 -1.19 -1.92
N ASP A 94 -3.80 -2.00 -2.03
CA ASP A 94 -4.07 -2.81 -3.22
C ASP A 94 -3.89 -1.96 -4.48
N GLY A 95 -2.86 -2.28 -5.28
CA GLY A 95 -2.48 -1.55 -6.48
C GLY A 95 -1.25 -0.63 -6.37
N THR A 96 -0.51 -0.64 -5.26
CA THR A 96 0.82 0.01 -5.16
C THR A 96 1.95 -1.02 -5.19
N ASP A 97 1.85 -1.98 -6.11
CA ASP A 97 3.02 -2.66 -6.61
C ASP A 97 3.64 -1.70 -7.62
N ALA A 98 4.59 -0.88 -7.15
CA ALA A 98 5.34 0.02 -8.01
C ALA A 98 5.94 -0.77 -9.20
N GLU A 99 5.46 -0.39 -10.38
CA GLU A 99 5.92 -0.80 -11.71
C GLU A 99 7.43 -0.60 -11.90
#